data_AF-A0A3A9VVW7-F1
#
_entry.id   AF-A0A3A9VVW7-F1
#
_cell.length_a   1.000
_cell.length_b   1.000
_cell.length_c   1.000
_cell.angle_alpha   90.00
_cell.angle_beta   90.00
_cell.angle_gamma   90.00
#
_symmetry.space_group_name_H-M   'P 1'
#
loop_
_entity.id
_entity.type
_entity.pdbx_description
1 polymer ?
#
loop_
_entity_poly.entity_id
_entity_poly.type
_entity_poly.pdbx_seq_one_letter_code
_entity_poly.pdbx_strand_id
1 'polypeptide(L)'
;MSDTSDTSDAAPGGDPRATEEVLAARAALADAVDAALRAAGLPVLREEFGDSGVQVWVDAKADALGGVYARWKISAEMNQAVIACVRERRMDDPLIRRRGEVGAAMNEAVLRVLVASGFGADHFADDFVSPCVRLTAGPPR
;
A
#
# COMPACT_ATOMS: atom_id res chain seq x y z
N MET A 1 25.01 -13.91 -39.84
CA MET A 1 25.44 -12.50 -39.76
C MET A 1 24.21 -11.65 -40.01
N SER A 2 23.87 -10.83 -39.00
CA SER A 2 22.88 -9.73 -39.01
C SER A 2 21.41 -10.16 -39.15
N ASP A 3 20.57 -10.19 -38.13
CA ASP A 3 20.25 -9.24 -37.04
C ASP A 3 19.49 -7.97 -37.47
N THR A 4 18.47 -7.66 -36.66
CA THR A 4 17.67 -6.42 -36.55
C THR A 4 16.42 -6.23 -37.42
N SER A 5 15.26 -6.37 -36.76
CA SER A 5 14.07 -5.49 -36.78
C SER A 5 13.08 -6.14 -35.81
N ASP A 6 13.19 -5.92 -34.51
CA ASP A 6 12.87 -4.72 -33.74
C ASP A 6 11.42 -4.21 -33.88
N THR A 7 10.81 -4.13 -32.69
CA THR A 7 9.65 -3.40 -32.21
C THR A 7 8.29 -3.56 -32.88
N SER A 8 7.32 -4.02 -32.08
CA SER A 8 6.26 -3.16 -31.54
C SER A 8 4.93 -3.90 -31.45
N ASP A 9 4.58 -4.37 -30.24
CA ASP A 9 3.18 -4.29 -29.81
C ASP A 9 3.11 -4.27 -28.27
N ALA A 10 3.36 -3.10 -27.70
CA ALA A 10 2.99 -2.79 -26.31
C ALA A 10 2.04 -1.59 -26.36
N ALA A 11 0.81 -1.80 -25.90
CA ALA A 11 -0.25 -0.79 -25.90
C ALA A 11 0.23 0.54 -25.27
N PRO A 12 -0.06 1.69 -25.89
CA PRO A 12 0.33 3.00 -25.35
C PRO A 12 -0.66 3.40 -24.25
N GLY A 13 -0.18 3.54 -23.02
CA GLY A 13 -1.00 4.09 -21.93
C GLY A 13 -0.66 3.66 -20.51
N GLY A 14 0.38 2.84 -20.30
CA GLY A 14 0.90 2.57 -18.96
C GLY A 14 1.95 3.59 -18.56
N ASP A 15 1.84 4.18 -17.37
CA ASP A 15 2.91 4.98 -16.78
C ASP A 15 4.23 4.19 -16.81
N PRO A 16 5.37 4.84 -17.11
CA PRO A 16 6.64 4.16 -17.23
C PRO A 16 6.99 3.44 -15.92
N ARG A 17 7.49 2.20 -16.04
CA ARG A 17 7.93 1.37 -14.91
C ARG A 17 9.34 1.77 -14.48
N ALA A 18 9.61 1.74 -13.18
CA ALA A 18 10.95 1.96 -12.63
C ALA A 18 11.95 0.90 -13.12
N THR A 19 13.24 1.22 -13.09
CA THR A 19 14.30 0.27 -13.45
C THR A 19 14.33 -0.92 -12.48
N GLU A 20 14.87 -2.05 -12.93
CA GLU A 20 14.95 -3.26 -12.09
C GLU A 20 15.75 -3.03 -10.79
N GLU A 21 16.79 -2.21 -10.86
CA GLU A 21 17.57 -1.80 -9.68
C GLU A 21 16.71 -1.06 -8.65
N VAL A 22 15.89 -0.10 -9.10
CA VAL A 22 14.98 0.65 -8.22
C VAL A 22 13.91 -0.28 -7.64
N LEU A 23 13.39 -1.21 -8.43
CA LEU A 23 12.39 -2.19 -7.96
C LEU A 23 12.98 -3.16 -6.94
N ALA A 24 14.21 -3.63 -7.14
CA ALA A 24 14.92 -4.47 -6.19
C ALA A 24 15.16 -3.74 -4.86
N ALA A 25 15.54 -2.46 -4.91
CA ALA A 25 15.70 -1.63 -3.72
C ALA A 25 14.35 -1.42 -2.98
N ARG A 26 13.26 -1.18 -3.71
CA ARG A 26 11.92 -1.07 -3.14
C ARG A 26 11.43 -2.39 -2.54
N ALA A 27 11.71 -3.51 -3.18
CA ALA A 27 11.38 -4.84 -2.64
C ALA A 27 12.13 -5.11 -1.32
N ALA A 28 13.43 -4.82 -1.28
CA ALA A 28 14.22 -4.95 -0.04
C ALA A 28 13.69 -4.04 1.08
N LEU A 29 13.27 -2.82 0.75
CA LEU A 29 12.63 -1.92 1.72
C LEU A 29 11.28 -2.49 2.20
N ALA A 30 10.46 -3.03 1.30
CA ALA A 30 9.19 -3.66 1.66
C ALA A 30 9.39 -4.87 2.59
N ASP A 31 10.42 -5.70 2.35
CA ASP A 31 10.79 -6.81 3.24
C ASP A 31 11.19 -6.32 4.65
N ALA A 32 11.95 -5.22 4.73
CA ALA A 32 12.35 -4.63 6.01
C ALA A 32 11.15 -4.08 6.78
N VAL A 33 10.23 -3.40 6.09
CA VAL A 33 8.95 -2.90 6.65
C VAL A 33 8.12 -4.05 7.18
N ASP A 34 7.98 -5.12 6.40
CA ASP A 34 7.29 -6.36 6.77
C ASP A 34 7.85 -6.95 8.08
N ALA A 35 9.17 -7.04 8.19
CA ALA A 35 9.84 -7.56 9.38
C ALA A 35 9.61 -6.68 10.60
N ALA A 36 9.72 -5.35 10.46
CA ALA A 36 9.51 -4.40 11.55
C ALA A 36 8.08 -4.43 12.09
N LEU A 37 7.07 -4.44 11.20
CA LEU A 37 5.66 -4.52 11.58
C LEU A 37 5.35 -5.84 12.30
N ARG A 38 5.88 -6.97 11.83
CA ARG A 38 5.73 -8.26 12.51
C ARG A 38 6.41 -8.26 13.88
N ALA A 39 7.60 -7.69 14.00
CA ALA A 39 8.31 -7.57 15.27
C ALA A 39 7.54 -6.70 16.30
N ALA A 40 6.82 -5.69 15.82
CA ALA A 40 5.91 -4.88 16.63
C ALA A 40 4.58 -5.57 16.99
N GLY A 41 4.37 -6.81 16.53
CA GLY A 41 3.16 -7.59 16.80
C GLY A 41 1.99 -7.28 15.87
N LEU A 42 2.20 -6.55 14.77
CA LEU A 42 1.16 -6.30 13.78
C LEU A 42 1.06 -7.46 12.77
N PRO A 43 -0.15 -7.95 12.47
CA PRO A 43 -0.34 -8.94 11.41
C PRO A 43 -0.05 -8.29 10.05
N VAL A 44 0.85 -8.89 9.28
CA VAL A 44 1.23 -8.41 7.95
C VAL A 44 0.78 -9.38 6.86
N LEU A 45 0.04 -8.87 5.89
CA LEU A 45 -0.56 -9.62 4.80
C LEU A 45 0.37 -9.60 3.58
N ARG A 46 1.00 -10.74 3.26
CA ARG A 46 1.79 -10.89 2.01
C ARG A 46 0.93 -11.32 0.83
N GLU A 47 -0.20 -11.96 1.11
CA GLU A 47 -1.17 -12.41 0.13
C GLU A 47 -2.45 -11.59 0.23
N GLU A 48 -3.19 -11.48 -0.88
CA GLU A 48 -4.48 -10.77 -0.90
C GLU A 48 -5.51 -11.37 0.08
N PHE A 49 -5.31 -12.63 0.48
CA PHE A 49 -6.24 -13.44 1.28
C PHE A 49 -5.87 -13.46 2.77
N GLY A 50 -5.88 -12.30 3.40
CA GLY A 50 -5.96 -12.18 4.85
C GLY A 50 -7.22 -11.45 5.28
N ASP A 51 -7.79 -11.85 6.42
CA ASP A 51 -9.01 -11.27 6.97
C ASP A 51 -8.80 -9.79 7.33
N SER A 52 -7.76 -9.48 8.10
CA SER A 52 -7.36 -8.11 8.42
C SER A 52 -5.88 -8.03 8.79
N GLY A 53 -5.25 -6.88 8.53
CA GLY A 53 -3.84 -6.67 8.82
C GLY A 53 -3.21 -5.57 7.97
N VAL A 54 -1.92 -5.35 8.15
CA VAL A 54 -1.15 -4.40 7.35
C VAL A 54 -0.80 -5.04 6.01
N GLN A 55 -1.28 -4.46 4.92
CA GLN A 55 -0.82 -4.80 3.59
C GLN A 55 0.33 -3.87 3.22
N VAL A 56 1.46 -4.46 2.82
CA VAL A 56 2.63 -3.75 2.30
C VAL A 56 2.74 -4.05 0.81
N TRP A 57 2.96 -3.03 -0.02
CA TRP A 57 3.12 -3.22 -1.47
C TRP A 57 4.15 -2.27 -2.06
N VAL A 58 4.68 -2.68 -3.21
CA VAL A 58 5.58 -1.88 -4.06
C VAL A 58 4.77 -1.34 -5.24
N ASP A 59 4.71 -0.02 -5.37
CA ASP A 59 4.29 0.62 -6.61
C ASP A 59 5.49 0.68 -7.56
N ALA A 60 5.33 0.07 -8.74
CA ALA A 60 6.37 -0.08 -9.74
C ALA A 60 6.52 1.13 -10.68
N LYS A 61 5.70 2.18 -10.54
CA LYS A 61 5.81 3.39 -11.35
C LYS A 61 7.19 4.06 -11.19
N ALA A 62 7.70 4.65 -12.28
CA ALA A 62 8.96 5.40 -12.30
C ALA A 62 8.82 6.85 -11.82
N ASP A 63 7.59 7.32 -11.68
CA ASP A 63 7.27 8.68 -11.29
C ASP A 63 7.40 8.91 -9.77
N ALA A 64 6.98 10.10 -9.32
CA ALA A 64 6.97 10.48 -7.91
C ALA A 64 5.96 9.67 -7.06
N LEU A 65 5.05 8.92 -7.67
CA LEU A 65 4.07 8.04 -7.00
C LEU A 65 4.60 6.60 -6.85
N GLY A 66 5.64 6.21 -7.59
CA GLY A 66 6.36 4.97 -7.35
C GLY A 66 6.99 4.92 -5.95
N GLY A 67 6.93 3.76 -5.28
CA GLY A 67 7.48 3.63 -3.93
C GLY A 67 7.04 2.38 -3.19
N VAL A 68 7.26 2.39 -1.88
CA VAL A 68 6.77 1.36 -0.96
C VAL A 68 5.68 1.99 -0.09
N TYR A 69 4.60 1.24 0.08
CA TYR A 69 3.42 1.70 0.79
C TYR A 69 2.92 0.64 1.76
N ALA A 70 2.25 1.08 2.80
CA ALA A 70 1.60 0.24 3.79
C ALA A 70 0.19 0.77 4.09
N ARG A 71 -0.78 -0.11 4.30
CA ARG A 71 -2.13 0.27 4.70
C ARG A 71 -2.75 -0.78 5.59
N TRP A 72 -3.61 -0.35 6.50
CA TRP A 72 -4.47 -1.28 7.22
C TRP A 72 -5.61 -1.78 6.33
N LYS A 73 -5.66 -3.09 6.11
CA LYS A 73 -6.80 -3.79 5.53
C LYS A 73 -7.77 -4.16 6.65
N ILE A 74 -8.91 -3.50 6.67
CA ILE A 74 -10.02 -3.84 7.58
C ILE A 74 -10.65 -5.19 7.19
N SER A 75 -11.40 -5.79 8.12
CA SER A 75 -12.03 -7.10 7.90
C SER A 75 -12.87 -7.15 6.63
N ALA A 76 -12.83 -8.30 5.95
CA ALA A 76 -13.67 -8.56 4.77
C ALA A 76 -15.16 -8.35 5.09
N GLU A 77 -15.61 -8.81 6.27
CA GLU A 77 -16.97 -8.62 6.77
C GLU A 77 -17.37 -7.14 6.83
N MET A 78 -16.56 -6.28 7.47
CA MET A 78 -16.89 -4.86 7.59
C MET A 78 -16.87 -4.18 6.21
N ASN A 79 -15.92 -4.53 5.35
CA ASN A 79 -15.90 -4.02 3.98
C ASN A 79 -17.15 -4.45 3.19
N GLN A 80 -17.58 -5.70 3.28
CA GLN A 80 -18.79 -6.19 2.61
C GLN A 80 -20.05 -5.48 3.11
N ALA A 81 -20.16 -5.27 4.42
CA ALA A 81 -21.27 -4.55 5.02
C ALA A 81 -21.31 -3.08 4.57
N VAL A 82 -20.17 -2.39 4.49
CA VAL A 82 -20.09 -1.03 3.91
C VAL A 82 -20.46 -1.03 2.43
N ILE A 83 -20.00 -2.00 1.63
CA ILE A 83 -20.36 -2.13 0.21
C ILE A 83 -21.87 -2.30 0.06
N ALA A 84 -22.53 -3.06 0.94
CA ALA A 84 -23.98 -3.22 0.94
C ALA A 84 -24.69 -1.87 1.20
N CYS A 85 -24.25 -1.09 2.20
CA CYS A 85 -24.80 0.25 2.46
C CYS A 85 -24.68 1.16 1.23
N VAL A 86 -23.52 1.16 0.55
CA VAL A 86 -23.31 1.96 -0.66
C VAL A 86 -24.22 1.50 -1.81
N ARG A 87 -24.33 0.18 -2.04
CA ARG A 87 -25.21 -0.39 -3.08
C ARG A 87 -26.68 -0.03 -2.87
N GLU A 88 -27.11 -0.01 -1.61
CA GLU A 88 -28.46 0.36 -1.19
C GLU A 88 -28.67 1.89 -1.07
N ARG A 89 -27.66 2.70 -1.44
CA ARG A 89 -27.67 4.17 -1.35
C ARG A 89 -27.87 4.70 0.09
N ARG A 90 -27.53 3.90 1.10
CA ARG A 90 -27.57 4.29 2.52
C ARG A 90 -26.25 4.97 2.91
N MET A 91 -25.97 6.12 2.28
CA MET A 91 -24.69 6.83 2.43
C MET A 91 -24.49 7.44 3.83
N ASP A 92 -25.58 7.69 4.56
CA ASP A 92 -25.55 8.20 5.93
C ASP A 92 -25.51 7.09 6.99
N ASP A 93 -25.34 5.82 6.57
CA ASP A 93 -25.22 4.71 7.52
C ASP A 93 -23.99 4.91 8.42
N PRO A 94 -24.13 4.90 9.77
CA PRO A 94 -23.02 5.06 10.70
C PRO A 94 -21.87 4.07 10.48
N LEU A 95 -22.14 2.91 9.85
CA LEU A 95 -21.14 1.93 9.50
C LEU A 95 -20.08 2.49 8.52
N ILE A 96 -20.49 3.32 7.56
CA ILE A 96 -19.59 3.93 6.57
C ILE A 96 -18.58 4.83 7.28
N ARG A 97 -19.07 5.71 8.15
CA ARG A 97 -18.24 6.59 8.98
C ARG A 97 -17.32 5.79 9.90
N ARG A 98 -17.85 4.80 10.62
CA ARG A 98 -17.09 3.93 11.51
C ARG A 98 -15.94 3.23 10.79
N ARG A 99 -16.17 2.70 9.58
CA ARG A 99 -15.13 2.07 8.77
C ARG A 99 -14.01 3.05 8.42
N GLY A 100 -14.37 4.30 8.07
CA GLY A 100 -13.40 5.37 7.81
C GLY A 100 -12.55 5.70 9.04
N GLU A 101 -13.19 5.92 10.19
CA GLU A 101 -12.52 6.23 11.46
C GLU A 101 -11.57 5.11 11.91
N VAL A 102 -12.01 3.84 11.82
CA VAL A 102 -11.15 2.69 12.13
C VAL A 102 -9.96 2.60 11.17
N GLY A 103 -10.20 2.77 9.87
CA GLY A 103 -9.11 2.75 8.87
C GLY A 103 -8.07 3.84 9.13
N ALA A 104 -8.51 5.06 9.44
CA ALA A 104 -7.62 6.18 9.75
C ALA A 104 -6.80 5.92 11.04
N ALA A 105 -7.46 5.46 12.10
CA ALA A 105 -6.78 5.15 13.37
C ALA A 105 -5.72 4.05 13.21
N MET A 106 -6.02 3.01 12.42
CA MET A 106 -5.06 1.93 12.20
C MET A 106 -3.91 2.34 11.28
N ASN A 107 -4.16 3.16 10.25
CA ASN A 107 -3.08 3.72 9.43
C ASN A 107 -2.15 4.63 10.26
N GLU A 108 -2.70 5.41 11.18
CA GLU A 108 -1.92 6.21 12.12
C GLU A 108 -1.06 5.32 13.04
N ALA A 109 -1.61 4.22 13.54
CA ALA A 109 -0.85 3.26 14.33
C ALA A 109 0.30 2.63 13.52
N VAL A 110 0.05 2.24 12.26
CA VAL A 110 1.07 1.73 11.33
C VAL A 110 2.18 2.74 11.12
N LEU A 111 1.82 4.00 10.83
CA LEU A 111 2.78 5.09 10.66
C LEU A 111 3.68 5.23 11.89
N ARG A 112 3.09 5.32 13.08
CA ARG A 112 3.84 5.49 14.34
C ARG A 112 4.78 4.32 14.61
N VAL A 113 4.36 3.08 14.33
CA VAL A 113 5.20 1.90 14.49
C VAL A 113 6.40 1.93 13.54
N LEU A 114 6.20 2.33 12.28
CA LEU A 114 7.27 2.45 11.29
C LEU A 114 8.28 3.53 11.69
N VAL A 115 7.80 4.71 12.10
CA VAL A 115 8.65 5.79 12.60
C VAL A 115 9.43 5.37 13.85
N ALA A 116 8.76 4.69 14.80
CA ALA A 116 9.42 4.17 16.01
C ALA A 116 10.46 3.08 15.69
N SER A 117 10.30 2.39 14.56
CA SER A 117 11.25 1.41 14.03
C SER A 117 12.36 2.05 13.18
N GLY A 118 12.41 3.38 13.11
CA GLY A 118 13.46 4.17 12.45
C GLY A 118 13.22 4.47 10.97
N PHE A 119 12.08 4.06 10.39
CA PHE A 119 11.78 4.35 9.00
C PHE A 119 11.35 5.80 8.80
N GLY A 120 11.71 6.38 7.66
CA GLY A 120 11.04 7.57 7.15
C GLY A 120 9.70 7.14 6.57
N ALA A 121 8.60 7.67 7.10
CA ALA A 121 7.26 7.35 6.65
C ALA A 121 6.33 8.55 6.85
N ASP A 122 5.38 8.73 5.92
CA ASP A 122 4.41 9.82 5.93
C ASP A 122 3.03 9.31 5.52
N HIS A 123 1.98 10.04 5.91
CA HIS A 123 0.67 9.82 5.34
C HIS A 123 0.69 10.08 3.84
N PHE A 124 -0.01 9.24 3.10
CA PHE A 124 -0.24 9.42 1.69
C PHE A 124 -1.73 9.30 1.39
N ALA A 125 -2.24 10.29 0.66
CA ALA A 125 -3.58 10.29 0.11
C ALA A 125 -3.52 11.07 -1.21
N ASP A 126 -4.17 10.51 -2.23
CA ASP A 126 -4.48 11.23 -3.46
C ASP A 126 -5.95 10.94 -3.83
N ASP A 127 -6.46 11.55 -4.90
CA ASP A 127 -7.86 11.42 -5.29
C ASP A 127 -8.25 10.00 -5.73
N PHE A 128 -7.27 9.12 -5.98
CA PHE A 128 -7.45 7.79 -6.57
C PHE A 128 -7.07 6.65 -5.60
N VAL A 129 -6.34 6.95 -4.53
CA VAL A 129 -5.78 5.98 -3.59
C VAL A 129 -6.38 6.23 -2.21
N SER A 130 -6.98 5.19 -1.65
CA SER A 130 -7.43 5.21 -0.26
C SER A 130 -6.27 5.58 0.67
N PRO A 131 -6.48 6.43 1.69
CA PRO A 131 -5.41 6.86 2.59
C PRO A 131 -4.55 5.70 3.09
N CYS A 132 -3.24 5.89 3.03
CA CYS A 132 -2.26 4.90 3.41
C CYS A 132 -1.00 5.57 3.98
N VAL A 133 0.04 4.77 4.21
CA VAL A 133 1.36 5.22 4.65
C VAL A 133 2.34 5.00 3.51
N ARG A 134 3.10 6.03 3.15
CA ARG A 134 4.20 5.95 2.18
C ARG A 134 5.52 5.92 2.93
N LEU A 135 6.42 5.04 2.50
CA LEU A 135 7.78 4.99 3.00
C LEU A 135 8.64 5.97 2.21
N THR A 136 9.35 6.84 2.92
CA THR A 136 10.24 7.88 2.37
C THR A 136 11.71 7.55 2.60
N ALA A 137 12.04 6.72 3.60
CA ALA A 137 13.39 6.22 3.85
C ALA A 137 13.39 4.88 4.60
N GLY A 138 14.44 4.07 4.41
CA GLY A 138 14.71 2.89 5.23
C GLY A 138 15.23 3.25 6.63
N PRO A 139 15.31 2.29 7.56
CA PRO A 139 15.80 2.53 8.91
C PRO A 139 17.31 2.84 8.86
N PRO A 140 17.83 3.67 9.79
CA PRO A 140 19.26 3.89 9.90
C PRO A 140 19.98 2.56 10.17
N ARG A 141 21.10 2.35 9.47
CA ARG A 141 21.95 1.15 9.62
C ARG A 141 22.70 1.14 10.94
#